data_AF-A0A3P8PKW7-F1
#
_entry.id   AF-A0A3P8PKW7-F1
#
_cell.length_a   1.000
_cell.length_b   1.000
_cell.length_c   1.000
_cell.angle_alpha   90.00
_cell.angle_beta   90.00
_cell.angle_gamma   90.00
#
_symmetry.space_group_name_H-M   'P 1'
#
loop_
_entity.id
_entity.type
_entity.pdbx_description
1 polymer ?
#
loop_
_entity_poly.entity_id
_entity_poly.type
_entity_poly.pdbx_seq_one_letter_code
_entity_poly.pdbx_strand_id
1 'polypeptide(L)'
;KLIGFFWGGVLAYNIHVNGVLHCRVRYSQLLGLHEQIKKEYGSNVVPAFPPKKIFTLTPAEVEQRREQLEKYMQAIRQDPLLGASELFNSFLRKAQQETQQIPTEEVAIDICLCNGQKVTVNIFTSYKTEDVLDAVATKLDLPDDLVGYFSLFLVREGVDGSLSFVRKLQEFELPYVSITSSRSSEFHIVLRKSYWDMAYDSDVMENRVGLNLLYAQTVSDIERGWILVNKDQHRQLKSLQEKGSKKEFIHLGQTLKYYGYIKFDPCVTDFPEKGCQVIVSAGNNELNFHVKLPNEQMKEGSFKVTRMRCWRITSSQVPIANGTTNPCSSGQFEIKLELSFEYLMSKDRLQWVTITSDQAIMMSICLQSMVDELMVKKSGGSIKKVCTKLTSVSLRGVSASNLANNISNYAFEGIGDDDL
;
A
#
# COMPACT_ATOMS: atom_id res chain seq x y z
N LYS A 1 -11.74 5.15 3.52
CA LYS A 1 -12.90 6.00 3.15
C LYS A 1 -14.18 5.22 3.35
N LEU A 2 -15.21 5.77 4.02
CA LEU A 2 -16.51 5.10 4.19
C LEU A 2 -17.56 5.74 3.26
N ILE A 3 -18.19 5.00 2.35
CA ILE A 3 -19.20 5.54 1.42
C ILE A 3 -20.56 4.90 1.71
N GLY A 4 -21.59 5.68 2.05
CA GLY A 4 -22.94 5.16 2.32
C GLY A 4 -23.73 4.94 1.03
N PHE A 5 -24.47 3.83 0.93
CA PHE A 5 -25.36 3.55 -0.21
C PHE A 5 -26.55 2.68 0.22
N PHE A 6 -27.68 2.79 -0.48
CA PHE A 6 -28.85 1.95 -0.27
C PHE A 6 -28.75 0.66 -1.09
N TRP A 7 -28.66 -0.50 -0.43
CA TRP A 7 -28.71 -1.81 -1.10
C TRP A 7 -29.91 -2.60 -0.58
N GLY A 8 -30.82 -2.98 -1.47
CA GLY A 8 -32.02 -3.76 -1.11
C GLY A 8 -32.93 -3.09 -0.08
N GLY A 9 -33.05 -1.76 -0.11
CA GLY A 9 -33.89 -0.99 0.84
C GLY A 9 -33.26 -0.76 2.23
N VAL A 10 -32.02 -1.23 2.47
CA VAL A 10 -31.29 -1.04 3.73
C VAL A 10 -30.02 -0.21 3.48
N LEU A 11 -29.72 0.73 4.39
CA LEU A 11 -28.51 1.54 4.32
C LEU A 11 -27.27 0.71 4.68
N ALA A 12 -26.35 0.58 3.73
CA ALA A 12 -25.05 -0.06 3.88
C ALA A 12 -23.92 0.97 3.73
N TYR A 13 -22.76 0.65 4.30
CA TYR A 13 -21.56 1.48 4.28
C TYR A 13 -20.41 0.70 3.63
N ASN A 14 -19.88 1.24 2.54
CA ASN A 14 -18.74 0.72 1.82
C ASN A 14 -17.45 1.21 2.50
N ILE A 15 -16.74 0.30 3.15
CA ILE A 15 -15.39 0.56 3.65
C ILE A 15 -14.43 0.39 2.49
N HIS A 16 -13.78 1.48 2.10
CA HIS A 16 -12.66 1.48 1.16
C HIS A 16 -11.35 1.61 1.93
N VAL A 17 -10.46 0.67 1.69
CA VAL A 17 -9.09 0.68 2.18
C VAL A 17 -8.23 1.04 0.99
N ASN A 18 -7.39 2.07 1.13
CA ASN A 18 -6.43 2.42 0.08
C ASN A 18 -7.11 2.57 -1.29
N GLY A 19 -8.19 3.35 -1.36
CA GLY A 19 -8.97 3.59 -2.60
C GLY A 19 -9.79 2.41 -3.13
N VAL A 20 -9.53 1.18 -2.69
CA VAL A 20 -10.22 -0.03 -3.15
C VAL A 20 -11.33 -0.39 -2.17
N LEU A 21 -12.48 -0.84 -2.69
CA LEU A 21 -13.54 -1.38 -1.85
C LEU A 21 -13.05 -2.62 -1.10
N HIS A 22 -13.01 -2.55 0.22
CA HIS A 22 -12.67 -3.69 1.08
C HIS A 22 -13.91 -4.49 1.45
N CYS A 23 -14.92 -3.85 2.03
CA CYS A 23 -16.14 -4.52 2.44
C CYS A 23 -17.35 -3.57 2.48
N ARG A 24 -18.54 -4.16 2.59
CA ARG A 24 -19.83 -3.49 2.78
C ARG A 24 -20.42 -3.94 4.12
N VAL A 25 -20.73 -3.00 5.00
CA VAL A 25 -21.23 -3.28 6.35
C VAL A 25 -22.46 -2.47 6.66
N ARG A 26 -23.33 -3.00 7.51
CA ARG A 26 -24.49 -2.27 8.05
C ARG A 26 -24.10 -1.55 9.34
N TYR A 27 -24.86 -0.49 9.68
CA TYR A 27 -24.70 0.20 10.97
C TYR A 27 -24.74 -0.78 12.16
N SER A 28 -25.64 -1.77 12.13
CA SER A 28 -25.75 -2.78 13.19
C SER A 28 -24.50 -3.65 13.33
N GLN A 29 -23.80 -3.96 12.24
CA GLN A 29 -22.54 -4.70 12.28
C GLN A 29 -21.44 -3.85 12.94
N LEU A 30 -21.35 -2.57 12.60
CA LEU A 30 -20.39 -1.64 13.23
C LEU A 30 -20.70 -1.40 14.71
N LEU A 31 -21.98 -1.36 15.08
CA LEU A 31 -22.39 -1.26 16.49
C LEU A 31 -22.03 -2.55 17.25
N GLY A 32 -22.27 -3.72 16.67
CA GLY A 32 -21.88 -4.98 17.29
C GLY A 32 -20.36 -5.09 17.51
N LEU A 33 -19.56 -4.58 16.55
CA LEU A 33 -18.12 -4.43 16.72
C LEU A 33 -17.79 -3.47 17.88
N HIS A 34 -18.43 -2.30 17.93
CA HIS A 34 -18.23 -1.33 19.01
C HIS A 34 -18.50 -1.95 20.39
N GLU A 35 -19.60 -2.66 20.55
CA GLU A 35 -19.97 -3.30 21.82
C GLU A 35 -18.95 -4.36 22.22
N GLN A 36 -18.41 -5.14 21.27
CA GLN A 36 -17.35 -6.13 21.53
C GLN A 36 -16.04 -5.47 21.96
N ILE A 37 -15.56 -4.46 21.21
CA ILE A 37 -14.33 -3.72 21.55
C ILE A 37 -14.50 -3.04 22.92
N LYS A 38 -15.65 -2.40 23.18
CA LYS A 38 -15.94 -1.74 24.45
C LYS A 38 -15.95 -2.74 25.62
N LYS A 39 -16.47 -3.95 25.41
CA LYS A 39 -16.46 -5.02 26.41
C LYS A 39 -15.04 -5.51 26.73
N GLU A 40 -14.18 -5.61 25.73
CA GLU A 40 -12.81 -6.13 25.90
C GLU A 40 -11.83 -5.09 26.44
N TYR A 41 -11.85 -3.86 25.91
CA TYR A 41 -10.86 -2.81 26.22
C TYR A 41 -11.39 -1.72 27.15
N GLY A 42 -12.68 -1.70 27.45
CA GLY A 42 -13.31 -0.74 28.35
C GLY A 42 -13.69 0.59 27.71
N SER A 43 -14.64 1.29 28.34
CA SER A 43 -15.27 2.50 27.78
C SER A 43 -14.32 3.71 27.64
N ASN A 44 -13.23 3.74 28.40
CA ASN A 44 -12.29 4.86 28.40
C ASN A 44 -11.31 4.84 27.24
N VAL A 45 -11.12 3.67 26.61
CA VAL A 45 -10.21 3.47 25.48
C VAL A 45 -10.96 3.62 24.16
N VAL A 46 -12.21 3.17 24.10
CA VAL A 46 -12.96 3.10 22.85
C VAL A 46 -13.52 4.47 22.45
N PRO A 47 -13.30 4.93 21.20
CA PRO A 47 -13.87 6.17 20.70
C PRO A 47 -15.41 6.19 20.78
N ALA A 48 -15.98 7.39 20.86
CA ALA A 48 -17.43 7.57 20.89
C ALA A 48 -18.08 7.00 19.60
N PHE A 49 -19.11 6.16 19.78
CA PHE A 49 -19.84 5.58 18.65
C PHE A 49 -21.08 6.40 18.29
N PRO A 50 -21.43 6.57 17.00
CA PRO A 50 -22.60 7.34 16.59
C PRO A 50 -23.89 6.67 17.09
N PRO A 51 -24.79 7.39 17.81
CA PRO A 51 -25.95 6.76 18.44
C PRO A 51 -27.03 6.34 17.44
N LYS A 52 -27.82 5.33 17.85
CA LYS A 52 -29.08 4.97 17.17
C LYS A 52 -30.06 6.14 17.27
N LYS A 53 -30.80 6.38 16.19
CA LYS A 53 -31.95 7.31 16.19
C LYS A 53 -33.23 6.47 16.09
N ILE A 54 -34.27 6.88 16.80
CA ILE A 54 -35.54 6.15 16.94
C ILE A 54 -36.41 6.32 15.68
N PHE A 55 -36.22 7.41 14.94
CA PHE A 55 -36.93 7.71 13.69
C PHE A 55 -36.06 7.44 12.47
N THR A 56 -36.71 7.29 11.31
CA THR A 56 -36.06 7.21 9.99
C THR A 56 -35.18 8.44 9.78
N LEU A 57 -33.93 8.22 9.36
CA LEU A 57 -33.00 9.30 9.09
C LEU A 57 -33.40 10.10 7.85
N THR A 58 -33.28 11.42 7.94
CA THR A 58 -33.24 12.29 6.76
C THR A 58 -31.95 12.06 5.96
N PRO A 59 -31.89 12.42 4.66
CA PRO A 59 -30.67 12.30 3.86
C PRO A 59 -29.46 13.00 4.48
N ALA A 60 -29.66 14.18 5.08
CA ALA A 60 -28.60 14.91 5.78
C ALA A 60 -28.08 14.16 7.01
N GLU A 61 -28.97 13.52 7.79
CA GLU A 61 -28.56 12.72 8.94
C GLU A 61 -27.91 11.40 8.54
N VAL A 62 -28.27 10.83 7.38
CA VAL A 62 -27.57 9.67 6.80
C VAL A 62 -26.12 10.02 6.50
N GLU A 63 -25.90 11.17 5.86
CA GLU A 63 -24.55 11.64 5.51
C GLU A 63 -23.75 12.02 6.76
N GLN A 64 -24.37 12.70 7.72
CA GLN A 64 -23.75 12.99 9.01
C GLN A 64 -23.33 11.70 9.74
N ARG A 65 -24.19 10.68 9.76
CA ARG A 65 -23.85 9.38 10.36
C ARG A 65 -22.72 8.69 9.61
N ARG A 66 -22.69 8.78 8.28
CA ARG A 66 -21.59 8.25 7.46
C ARG A 66 -20.26 8.87 7.87
N GLU A 67 -20.18 10.19 7.99
CA GLU A 67 -18.98 10.90 8.42
C GLU A 67 -18.56 10.51 9.84
N GLN A 68 -19.51 10.40 10.77
CA GLN A 68 -19.21 10.00 12.15
C GLN A 68 -18.70 8.56 12.25
N LEU A 69 -19.27 7.62 11.47
CA LEU A 69 -18.78 6.25 11.40
C LEU A 69 -17.41 6.17 10.74
N GLU A 70 -17.14 6.99 9.73
CA GLU A 70 -15.82 7.10 9.11
C GLU A 70 -14.77 7.54 10.13
N LYS A 71 -15.06 8.60 10.90
CA LYS A 71 -14.19 9.09 11.99
C LYS A 71 -13.99 8.02 13.07
N TYR A 72 -15.04 7.29 13.43
CA TYR A 72 -14.96 6.19 14.39
C TYR A 72 -14.02 5.07 13.93
N MET A 73 -14.18 4.61 12.68
CA MET A 73 -13.33 3.56 12.11
C MET A 73 -11.87 4.00 11.98
N GLN A 74 -11.64 5.27 11.61
CA GLN A 74 -10.30 5.86 11.57
C GLN A 74 -9.69 5.91 12.97
N ALA A 75 -10.44 6.33 13.98
CA ALA A 75 -9.95 6.40 15.36
C ALA A 75 -9.57 5.02 15.92
N ILE A 76 -10.37 3.98 15.67
CA ILE A 76 -9.99 2.60 16.03
C ILE A 76 -8.69 2.20 15.33
N ARG A 77 -8.59 2.42 14.00
CA ARG A 77 -7.42 1.96 13.25
C ARG A 77 -6.13 2.68 13.68
N GLN A 78 -6.24 3.94 14.09
CA GLN A 78 -5.11 4.75 14.53
C GLN A 78 -4.65 4.43 15.94
N ASP A 79 -5.53 3.88 16.78
CA ASP A 79 -5.16 3.47 18.12
C ASP A 79 -4.22 2.24 18.05
N PRO A 80 -3.00 2.29 18.65
CA PRO A 80 -2.03 1.20 18.56
C PRO A 80 -2.53 -0.13 19.14
N LEU A 81 -3.42 -0.07 20.15
CA LEU A 81 -3.99 -1.25 20.80
C LEU A 81 -5.19 -1.77 19.99
N LEU A 82 -6.14 -0.89 19.66
CA LEU A 82 -7.37 -1.30 18.99
C LEU A 82 -7.13 -1.66 17.52
N GLY A 83 -6.26 -0.92 16.82
CA GLY A 83 -5.96 -1.13 15.40
C GLY A 83 -5.24 -2.45 15.13
N ALA A 84 -4.43 -2.91 16.09
CA ALA A 84 -3.75 -4.22 16.06
C ALA A 84 -4.59 -5.35 16.67
N SER A 85 -5.76 -5.05 17.25
CA SER A 85 -6.60 -6.07 17.90
C SER A 85 -7.11 -7.12 16.92
N GLU A 86 -7.15 -8.38 17.36
CA GLU A 86 -7.71 -9.46 16.56
C GLU A 86 -9.22 -9.28 16.36
N LEU A 87 -9.95 -8.70 17.33
CA LEU A 87 -11.36 -8.37 17.16
C LEU A 87 -11.61 -7.48 15.94
N PHE A 88 -10.85 -6.38 15.81
CA PHE A 88 -11.02 -5.44 14.72
C PHE A 88 -10.60 -6.04 13.37
N ASN A 89 -9.44 -6.69 13.32
CA ASN A 89 -8.93 -7.26 12.07
C ASN A 89 -9.78 -8.47 11.62
N SER A 90 -10.26 -9.31 12.55
CA SER A 90 -11.20 -10.42 12.25
C SER A 90 -12.54 -9.91 11.71
N PHE A 91 -13.07 -8.81 12.26
CA PHE A 91 -14.27 -8.17 11.73
C PHE A 91 -14.09 -7.74 10.27
N LEU A 92 -12.96 -7.09 9.94
CA LEU A 92 -12.67 -6.65 8.57
C LEU A 92 -12.55 -7.81 7.59
N ARG A 93 -11.93 -8.93 8.01
CA ARG A 93 -11.82 -10.15 7.19
C ARG A 93 -13.18 -10.79 6.92
N LYS A 94 -13.99 -10.99 7.97
CA LYS A 94 -15.35 -11.54 7.84
C LYS A 94 -16.21 -10.67 6.93
N ALA A 95 -16.19 -9.36 7.12
CA ALA A 95 -16.92 -8.43 6.29
C ALA A 95 -16.44 -8.45 4.82
N GLN A 96 -15.12 -8.58 4.57
CA GLN A 96 -14.56 -8.72 3.23
C GLN A 96 -15.10 -9.98 2.54
N GLN A 97 -15.07 -11.12 3.23
CA GLN A 97 -15.55 -12.40 2.72
C GLN A 97 -17.05 -12.38 2.44
N GLU A 98 -17.87 -11.87 3.38
CA GLU A 98 -19.32 -11.68 3.22
C GLU A 98 -19.66 -10.80 2.02
N THR A 99 -18.90 -9.72 1.82
CA THR A 99 -19.13 -8.77 0.71
C THR A 99 -18.96 -9.41 -0.66
N GLN A 100 -17.99 -10.32 -0.78
CA GLN A 100 -17.72 -11.04 -2.02
C GLN A 100 -18.50 -12.35 -2.14
N GLN A 101 -19.22 -12.76 -1.09
CA GLN A 101 -20.01 -13.99 -1.02
C GLN A 101 -19.16 -15.25 -1.29
N ILE A 102 -17.90 -15.23 -0.83
CA ILE A 102 -16.97 -16.36 -1.01
C ILE A 102 -17.08 -17.29 0.21
N PRO A 103 -17.48 -18.57 0.05
CA PRO A 103 -17.53 -19.50 1.18
C PRO A 103 -16.13 -19.81 1.71
N THR A 104 -16.05 -20.35 2.93
CA THR A 104 -14.78 -20.88 3.45
C THR A 104 -14.56 -22.28 2.89
N GLU A 105 -13.57 -22.42 2.02
CA GLU A 105 -13.22 -23.69 1.37
C GLU A 105 -11.72 -23.76 1.09
N GLU A 106 -11.20 -24.96 0.89
CA GLU A 106 -9.79 -25.18 0.53
C GLU A 106 -9.61 -24.91 -0.97
N VAL A 107 -8.59 -24.12 -1.30
CA VAL A 107 -8.28 -23.69 -2.66
C VAL A 107 -6.77 -23.72 -2.89
N ALA A 108 -6.36 -24.00 -4.12
CA ALA A 108 -4.99 -23.78 -4.56
C ALA A 108 -4.85 -22.34 -5.08
N ILE A 109 -3.85 -21.61 -4.58
CA ILE A 109 -3.51 -20.26 -5.05
C ILE A 109 -2.06 -20.23 -5.53
N ASP A 110 -1.82 -19.56 -6.66
CA ASP A 110 -0.48 -19.30 -7.17
C ASP A 110 0.07 -18.00 -6.61
N ILE A 111 1.26 -18.07 -6.00
CA ILE A 111 2.03 -16.92 -5.56
C ILE A 111 3.26 -16.79 -6.44
N CYS A 112 3.37 -15.67 -7.16
CA CYS A 112 4.45 -15.41 -8.09
C CYS A 112 5.71 -14.95 -7.35
N LEU A 113 6.87 -15.46 -7.75
CA LEU A 113 8.17 -14.90 -7.41
C LEU A 113 8.54 -13.80 -8.39
N CYS A 114 9.49 -12.95 -8.04
CA CYS A 114 9.89 -11.81 -8.89
C CYS A 114 10.46 -12.22 -10.26
N ASN A 115 10.93 -13.46 -10.42
CA ASN A 115 11.39 -14.02 -11.69
C ASN A 115 10.27 -14.70 -12.51
N GLY A 116 9.01 -14.57 -12.10
CA GLY A 116 7.84 -15.15 -12.77
C GLY A 116 7.55 -16.62 -12.42
N GLN A 117 8.39 -17.28 -11.62
CA GLN A 117 8.09 -18.63 -11.12
C GLN A 117 6.86 -18.58 -10.20
N LYS A 118 6.00 -19.60 -10.29
CA LYS A 118 4.80 -19.71 -9.46
C LYS A 118 4.99 -20.74 -8.36
N VAL A 119 4.60 -20.38 -7.15
CA VAL A 119 4.55 -21.24 -5.97
C VAL A 119 3.08 -21.48 -5.64
N THR A 120 2.59 -22.67 -5.95
CA THR A 120 1.21 -23.05 -5.64
C THR A 120 1.12 -23.58 -4.20
N VAL A 121 0.25 -22.98 -3.41
CA VAL A 121 -0.06 -23.39 -2.02
C VAL A 121 -1.54 -23.67 -1.87
N ASN A 122 -1.87 -24.68 -1.06
CA ASN A 122 -3.26 -24.96 -0.67
C ASN A 122 -3.57 -24.18 0.61
N ILE A 123 -4.61 -23.37 0.57
CA ILE A 123 -5.04 -22.51 1.66
C ILE A 123 -6.56 -22.57 1.80
N PHE A 124 -7.10 -22.10 2.92
CA PHE A 124 -8.52 -21.75 2.95
C PHE A 124 -8.74 -20.34 2.38
N THR A 125 -9.86 -20.11 1.71
CA THR A 125 -10.26 -18.77 1.23
C THR A 125 -10.34 -17.70 2.34
N SER A 126 -10.44 -18.13 3.59
CA SER A 126 -10.49 -17.30 4.80
C SER A 126 -9.13 -17.06 5.48
N TYR A 127 -8.02 -17.59 4.94
CA TYR A 127 -6.67 -17.35 5.46
C TYR A 127 -6.29 -15.87 5.34
N LYS A 128 -5.73 -15.32 6.43
CA LYS A 128 -5.20 -13.94 6.42
C LYS A 128 -3.85 -13.89 5.69
N THR A 129 -3.41 -12.68 5.37
CA THR A 129 -2.14 -12.43 4.67
C THR A 129 -0.93 -13.13 5.30
N GLU A 130 -0.84 -13.16 6.63
CA GLU A 130 0.23 -13.86 7.37
C GLU A 130 0.17 -15.37 7.14
N ASP A 131 -1.00 -16.00 7.29
CA ASP A 131 -1.15 -17.45 7.07
C ASP A 131 -0.75 -17.87 5.65
N VAL A 132 -1.08 -17.05 4.65
CA VAL A 132 -0.68 -17.31 3.25
C VAL A 132 0.83 -17.12 3.07
N LEU A 133 1.42 -16.10 3.70
CA LEU A 133 2.87 -15.88 3.67
C LEU A 133 3.63 -17.06 4.31
N ASP A 134 3.15 -17.57 5.44
CA ASP A 134 3.72 -18.73 6.14
C ASP A 134 3.59 -20.01 5.30
N ALA A 135 2.45 -20.21 4.63
CA ALA A 135 2.26 -21.34 3.72
C ALA A 135 3.26 -21.29 2.55
N VAL A 136 3.51 -20.11 1.98
CA VAL A 136 4.50 -19.91 0.91
C VAL A 136 5.92 -20.12 1.42
N ALA A 137 6.24 -19.59 2.61
CA ALA A 137 7.55 -19.76 3.23
C ALA A 137 7.86 -21.24 3.50
N THR A 138 6.88 -21.97 4.06
CA THR A 138 6.96 -23.42 4.27
C THR A 138 7.18 -24.16 2.95
N LYS A 139 6.44 -23.78 1.89
CA LYS A 139 6.58 -24.39 0.57
C LYS A 139 7.96 -24.17 -0.06
N LEU A 140 8.63 -23.07 0.29
CA LEU A 140 9.94 -22.66 -0.21
C LEU A 140 11.11 -23.12 0.68
N ASP A 141 10.86 -23.76 1.84
CA ASP A 141 11.85 -23.99 2.89
C ASP A 141 12.54 -22.69 3.36
N LEU A 142 11.80 -21.58 3.39
CA LEU A 142 12.29 -20.32 3.95
C LEU A 142 12.17 -20.36 5.49
N PRO A 143 13.27 -20.16 6.24
CA PRO A 143 13.22 -20.14 7.70
C PRO A 143 12.29 -19.08 8.29
N ASP A 144 11.61 -19.41 9.39
CA ASP A 144 10.65 -18.55 10.11
C ASP A 144 11.23 -17.18 10.49
N ASP A 145 12.51 -17.12 10.83
CA ASP A 145 13.20 -15.87 11.17
C ASP A 145 13.41 -14.93 9.97
N LEU A 146 13.36 -15.47 8.75
CA LEU A 146 13.46 -14.70 7.51
C LEU A 146 12.10 -14.33 6.90
N VAL A 147 10.98 -14.91 7.35
CA VAL A 147 9.65 -14.62 6.80
C VAL A 147 9.31 -13.14 6.87
N GLY A 148 9.66 -12.49 7.98
CA GLY A 148 9.41 -11.06 8.22
C GLY A 148 10.15 -10.08 7.28
N TYR A 149 11.11 -10.57 6.47
CA TYR A 149 11.82 -9.76 5.46
C TYR A 149 11.06 -9.70 4.12
N PHE A 150 10.00 -10.49 3.98
CA PHE A 150 9.20 -10.56 2.76
C PHE A 150 7.75 -10.11 3.01
N SER A 151 7.03 -9.83 1.94
CA SER A 151 5.61 -9.53 1.99
C SER A 151 4.93 -9.92 0.69
N LEU A 152 3.60 -10.05 0.75
CA LEU A 152 2.75 -10.30 -0.40
C LEU A 152 2.25 -8.97 -0.97
N PHE A 153 2.38 -8.81 -2.29
CA PHE A 153 1.93 -7.64 -3.03
C PHE A 153 0.90 -8.04 -4.07
N LEU A 154 -0.19 -7.29 -4.15
CA LEU A 154 -1.10 -7.36 -5.28
C LEU A 154 -0.47 -6.59 -6.45
N VAL A 155 -0.27 -7.26 -7.57
CA VAL A 155 0.26 -6.67 -8.80
C VAL A 155 -0.74 -6.85 -9.92
N ARG A 156 -0.70 -5.94 -10.90
CA ARG A 156 -1.40 -6.05 -12.16
C ARG A 156 -0.38 -6.27 -13.27
N GLU A 157 -0.61 -7.28 -14.09
CA GLU A 157 0.18 -7.57 -15.29
C GLU A 157 -0.44 -6.84 -16.49
N GLY A 158 0.37 -6.00 -17.15
CA GLY A 158 0.01 -5.31 -18.37
C GLY A 158 0.06 -6.23 -19.59
N VAL A 159 -0.55 -5.80 -20.70
CA VAL A 159 -0.58 -6.57 -21.96
C VAL A 159 0.82 -6.80 -22.53
N ASP A 160 1.77 -5.92 -22.19
CA ASP A 160 3.19 -5.99 -22.56
C ASP A 160 4.03 -6.83 -21.60
N GLY A 161 3.42 -7.46 -20.59
CA GLY A 161 4.12 -8.23 -19.54
C GLY A 161 4.76 -7.35 -18.46
N SER A 162 4.53 -6.03 -18.47
CA SER A 162 4.94 -5.15 -17.37
C SER A 162 4.16 -5.49 -16.10
N LEU A 163 4.79 -5.33 -14.92
CA LEU A 163 4.09 -5.53 -13.63
C LEU A 163 3.96 -4.20 -12.91
N SER A 164 2.71 -3.79 -12.68
CA SER A 164 2.35 -2.61 -11.90
C SER A 164 1.98 -3.03 -10.48
N PHE A 165 2.74 -2.55 -9.49
CA PHE A 165 2.43 -2.81 -8.08
C PHE A 165 1.21 -2.01 -7.64
N VAL A 166 0.12 -2.69 -7.30
CA VAL A 166 -1.14 -2.05 -6.88
C VAL A 166 -1.04 -1.65 -5.40
N ARG A 167 -0.62 -2.59 -4.55
CA ARG A 167 -0.46 -2.38 -3.10
C ARG A 167 0.18 -3.59 -2.40
N LYS A 168 0.77 -3.37 -1.23
CA LYS A 168 1.10 -4.44 -0.25
C LYS A 168 -0.17 -4.94 0.44
N LEU A 169 -0.36 -6.27 0.51
CA LEU A 169 -1.47 -6.88 1.25
C LEU A 169 -1.28 -6.70 2.76
N GLN A 170 -2.34 -6.33 3.46
CA GLN A 170 -2.34 -6.04 4.90
C GLN A 170 -2.84 -7.25 5.71
N GLU A 171 -2.53 -7.30 7.01
CA GLU A 171 -2.90 -8.40 7.91
C GLU A 171 -4.41 -8.63 8.05
N PHE A 172 -5.22 -7.58 7.85
CA PHE A 172 -6.68 -7.67 7.87
C PHE A 172 -7.29 -8.10 6.53
N GLU A 173 -6.46 -8.41 5.54
CA GLU A 173 -6.91 -8.85 4.23
C GLU A 173 -6.86 -10.36 4.08
N LEU A 174 -7.76 -10.86 3.25
CA LEU A 174 -7.79 -12.21 2.76
C LEU A 174 -7.18 -12.21 1.33
N PRO A 175 -5.98 -12.76 1.11
CA PRO A 175 -5.31 -12.69 -0.19
C PRO A 175 -6.14 -13.27 -1.33
N TYR A 176 -6.77 -14.43 -1.11
CA TYR A 176 -7.63 -15.08 -2.10
C TYR A 176 -8.83 -14.21 -2.48
N VAL A 177 -9.51 -13.61 -1.49
CA VAL A 177 -10.65 -12.72 -1.76
C VAL A 177 -10.20 -11.46 -2.49
N SER A 178 -9.02 -10.94 -2.15
CA SER A 178 -8.45 -9.74 -2.76
C SER A 178 -8.21 -9.90 -4.27
N ILE A 179 -7.65 -11.04 -4.70
CA ILE A 179 -7.49 -11.32 -6.15
C ILE A 179 -8.83 -11.55 -6.83
N THR A 180 -9.69 -12.40 -6.26
CA THR A 180 -10.95 -12.82 -6.88
C THR A 180 -11.92 -11.65 -7.05
N SER A 181 -11.91 -10.70 -6.10
CA SER A 181 -12.71 -9.49 -6.18
C SER A 181 -12.38 -8.59 -7.38
N SER A 182 -11.17 -8.70 -7.94
CA SER A 182 -10.73 -7.91 -9.09
C SER A 182 -11.34 -8.39 -10.41
N ARG A 183 -11.89 -9.62 -10.45
CA ARG A 183 -12.58 -10.23 -11.61
C ARG A 183 -11.79 -10.15 -12.92
N SER A 184 -10.47 -10.12 -12.83
CA SER A 184 -9.55 -10.03 -13.97
C SER A 184 -8.37 -10.95 -13.71
N SER A 185 -7.97 -11.69 -14.74
CA SER A 185 -6.79 -12.57 -14.73
C SER A 185 -5.48 -11.78 -14.79
N GLU A 186 -5.52 -10.46 -14.91
CA GLU A 186 -4.33 -9.59 -14.88
C GLU A 186 -3.76 -9.45 -13.47
N PHE A 187 -4.56 -9.74 -12.42
CA PHE A 187 -4.14 -9.53 -11.04
C PHE A 187 -3.54 -10.81 -10.43
N HIS A 188 -2.35 -10.67 -9.87
CA HIS A 188 -1.62 -11.76 -9.24
C HIS A 188 -1.01 -11.30 -7.92
N ILE A 189 -0.63 -12.25 -7.07
CA ILE A 189 0.09 -11.97 -5.83
C ILE A 189 1.57 -12.27 -6.06
N VAL A 190 2.44 -11.34 -5.68
CA VAL A 190 3.90 -11.49 -5.74
C VAL A 190 4.50 -11.51 -4.34
N LEU A 191 5.40 -12.46 -4.10
CA LEU A 191 6.32 -12.44 -2.96
C LEU A 191 7.53 -11.56 -3.29
N ARG A 192 7.79 -10.53 -2.47
CA ARG A 192 8.93 -9.62 -2.65
C ARG A 192 9.53 -9.23 -1.30
N LYS A 193 10.83 -8.89 -1.27
CA LYS A 193 11.47 -8.30 -0.09
C LYS A 193 10.72 -7.01 0.32
N SER A 194 10.59 -6.77 1.61
CA SER A 194 9.68 -5.76 2.17
C SER A 194 10.37 -4.73 3.10
N TYR A 195 11.68 -4.59 2.96
CA TYR A 195 12.53 -3.62 3.67
C TYR A 195 13.30 -2.73 2.69
N TRP A 196 13.77 -1.58 3.18
CA TRP A 196 14.40 -0.53 2.39
C TRP A 196 15.91 -0.47 2.53
N ASP A 197 16.44 -0.68 3.73
CA ASP A 197 17.88 -0.66 3.96
C ASP A 197 18.56 -1.95 3.53
N MET A 198 19.53 -1.80 2.64
CA MET A 198 20.34 -2.88 2.12
C MET A 198 21.20 -3.59 3.16
N ALA A 199 21.41 -3.00 4.35
CA ALA A 199 22.08 -3.68 5.46
C ALA A 199 21.39 -5.01 5.82
N TYR A 200 20.07 -5.08 5.69
CA TYR A 200 19.28 -6.29 5.92
C TYR A 200 19.47 -7.36 4.83
N ASP A 201 20.04 -7.03 3.68
CA ASP A 201 20.35 -8.04 2.66
C ASP A 201 21.36 -9.07 3.20
N SER A 202 22.29 -8.66 4.07
CA SER A 202 23.27 -9.58 4.67
C SER A 202 22.58 -10.71 5.43
N ASP A 203 21.61 -10.38 6.29
CA ASP A 203 20.84 -11.35 7.08
C ASP A 203 20.13 -12.36 6.17
N VAL A 204 19.51 -11.87 5.10
CA VAL A 204 18.75 -12.70 4.15
C VAL A 204 19.68 -13.56 3.28
N MET A 205 20.88 -13.07 2.93
CA MET A 205 21.87 -13.79 2.11
C MET A 205 22.62 -14.89 2.86
N GLU A 206 22.53 -14.95 4.20
CA GLU A 206 23.11 -16.05 4.99
C GLU A 206 22.41 -17.39 4.71
N ASN A 207 21.10 -17.34 4.45
CA ASN A 207 20.32 -18.51 4.07
C ASN A 207 20.28 -18.71 2.55
N ARG A 208 20.33 -19.98 2.09
CA ARG A 208 20.31 -20.33 0.66
C ARG A 208 19.01 -19.90 -0.05
N VAL A 209 17.85 -20.07 0.58
CA VAL A 209 16.55 -19.71 0.02
C VAL A 209 16.42 -18.19 -0.03
N GLY A 210 16.75 -17.50 1.07
CA GLY A 210 16.80 -16.04 1.13
C GLY A 210 17.71 -15.44 0.04
N LEU A 211 18.94 -15.96 -0.10
CA LEU A 211 19.87 -15.59 -1.17
C LEU A 211 19.26 -15.78 -2.57
N ASN A 212 18.58 -16.90 -2.81
CA ASN A 212 17.95 -17.17 -4.11
C ASN A 212 16.80 -16.20 -4.41
N LEU A 213 15.99 -15.85 -3.42
CA LEU A 213 14.89 -14.90 -3.56
C LEU A 213 15.41 -13.49 -3.86
N LEU A 214 16.41 -13.01 -3.10
CA LEU A 214 17.04 -11.71 -3.37
C LEU A 214 17.74 -11.67 -4.72
N TYR A 215 18.44 -12.73 -5.09
CA TYR A 215 19.09 -12.85 -6.39
C TYR A 215 18.06 -12.78 -7.53
N ALA A 216 16.99 -13.59 -7.45
CA ALA A 216 15.93 -13.62 -8.46
C ALA A 216 15.24 -12.26 -8.61
N GLN A 217 14.99 -11.57 -7.49
CA GLN A 217 14.48 -10.21 -7.50
C GLN A 217 15.45 -9.23 -8.16
N THR A 218 16.74 -9.28 -7.79
CA THR A 218 17.75 -8.35 -8.33
C THR A 218 17.91 -8.51 -9.84
N VAL A 219 17.92 -9.74 -10.34
CA VAL A 219 17.94 -10.03 -11.79
C VAL A 219 16.72 -9.41 -12.47
N SER A 220 15.51 -9.69 -11.96
CA SER A 220 14.26 -9.16 -12.52
C SER A 220 14.22 -7.63 -12.52
N ASP A 221 14.67 -6.99 -11.43
CA ASP A 221 14.71 -5.53 -11.32
C ASP A 221 15.71 -4.90 -12.34
N ILE A 222 16.82 -5.59 -12.66
CA ILE A 222 17.75 -5.16 -13.73
C ILE A 222 17.11 -5.34 -15.12
N GLU A 223 16.52 -6.50 -15.39
CA GLU A 223 15.89 -6.82 -16.68
C GLU A 223 14.72 -5.86 -17.00
N ARG A 224 13.98 -5.43 -15.98
CA ARG A 224 12.89 -4.44 -16.08
C ARG A 224 13.37 -3.00 -16.18
N GLY A 225 14.68 -2.74 -16.06
CA GLY A 225 15.24 -1.38 -16.02
C GLY A 225 14.77 -0.58 -14.80
N TRP A 226 14.52 -1.25 -13.67
CA TRP A 226 14.32 -0.60 -12.37
C TRP A 226 15.67 -0.23 -11.78
N ILE A 227 16.63 -1.16 -11.84
CA ILE A 227 18.03 -0.92 -11.51
C ILE A 227 18.76 -0.49 -12.79
N LEU A 228 19.45 0.65 -12.74
CA LEU A 228 20.17 1.17 -13.90
C LEU A 228 21.58 0.61 -13.96
N VAL A 229 21.93 0.06 -15.11
CA VAL A 229 23.23 -0.56 -15.36
C VAL A 229 23.87 0.00 -16.61
N ASN A 230 25.17 0.28 -16.56
CA ASN A 230 25.95 0.63 -17.74
C ASN A 230 26.48 -0.63 -18.45
N LYS A 231 27.11 -0.45 -19.63
CA LYS A 231 27.58 -1.57 -20.46
C LYS A 231 28.64 -2.45 -19.80
N ASP A 232 29.49 -1.88 -18.93
CA ASP A 232 30.56 -2.62 -18.26
C ASP A 232 30.02 -3.39 -17.05
N GLN A 233 29.17 -2.75 -16.26
CA GLN A 233 28.42 -3.38 -15.16
C GLN A 233 27.57 -4.54 -15.67
N HIS A 234 26.87 -4.36 -16.80
CA HIS A 234 26.09 -5.44 -17.42
C HIS A 234 26.96 -6.63 -17.82
N ARG A 235 28.18 -6.39 -18.35
CA ARG A 235 29.14 -7.47 -18.67
C ARG A 235 29.61 -8.21 -17.41
N GLN A 236 29.89 -7.48 -16.33
CA GLN A 236 30.28 -8.07 -15.04
C GLN A 236 29.15 -8.92 -14.43
N LEU A 237 27.93 -8.37 -14.37
CA LEU A 237 26.74 -9.07 -13.88
C LEU A 237 26.48 -10.35 -14.66
N LYS A 238 26.58 -10.30 -16.00
CA LYS A 238 26.43 -11.49 -16.86
C LYS A 238 27.49 -12.55 -16.54
N SER A 239 28.75 -12.15 -16.35
CA SER A 239 29.81 -13.09 -15.95
C SER A 239 29.56 -13.73 -14.58
N LEU A 240 29.07 -12.96 -13.61
CA LEU A 240 28.71 -13.47 -12.28
C LEU A 240 27.54 -14.45 -12.34
N GLN A 241 26.53 -14.15 -13.17
CA GLN A 241 25.39 -15.01 -13.43
C GLN A 241 25.82 -16.34 -14.09
N GLU A 242 26.70 -16.30 -15.09
CA GLU A 242 27.26 -17.50 -15.75
C GLU A 242 28.07 -18.37 -14.78
N LYS A 243 28.75 -17.75 -13.80
CA LYS A 243 29.50 -18.46 -12.74
C LYS A 243 28.63 -18.98 -11.60
N GLY A 244 27.36 -18.56 -11.52
CA GLY A 244 26.49 -18.86 -10.39
C GLY A 244 26.85 -18.12 -9.09
N SER A 245 27.66 -17.05 -9.18
CA SER A 245 28.14 -16.24 -8.06
C SER A 245 27.07 -15.26 -7.56
N LYS A 246 26.01 -15.80 -6.93
CA LYS A 246 24.82 -15.03 -6.53
C LYS A 246 25.10 -13.94 -5.50
N LYS A 247 25.96 -14.21 -4.51
CA LYS A 247 26.30 -13.23 -3.46
C LYS A 247 27.04 -12.05 -4.07
N GLU A 248 28.06 -12.32 -4.87
CA GLU A 248 28.84 -11.31 -5.58
C GLU A 248 27.97 -10.53 -6.57
N PHE A 249 27.00 -11.18 -7.22
CA PHE A 249 26.02 -10.51 -8.08
C PHE A 249 25.18 -9.50 -7.30
N ILE A 250 24.66 -9.89 -6.13
CA ILE A 250 23.87 -8.99 -5.28
C ILE A 250 24.76 -7.86 -4.74
N HIS A 251 25.99 -8.14 -4.30
CA HIS A 251 26.93 -7.11 -3.85
C HIS A 251 27.26 -6.10 -4.95
N LEU A 252 27.47 -6.55 -6.20
CA LEU A 252 27.59 -5.63 -7.32
C LEU A 252 26.28 -4.84 -7.50
N GLY A 253 25.12 -5.51 -7.42
CA GLY A 253 23.78 -4.94 -7.43
C GLY A 253 23.61 -3.77 -6.45
N GLN A 254 24.03 -3.94 -5.19
CA GLN A 254 23.95 -2.93 -4.13
C GLN A 254 24.68 -1.63 -4.46
N THR A 255 25.67 -1.67 -5.37
CA THR A 255 26.39 -0.48 -5.84
C THR A 255 25.69 0.25 -7.01
N LEU A 256 24.65 -0.36 -7.60
CA LEU A 256 23.97 0.15 -8.79
C LEU A 256 22.89 1.16 -8.43
N LYS A 257 22.65 2.10 -9.35
CA LYS A 257 21.64 3.14 -9.15
C LYS A 257 20.25 2.50 -9.12
N TYR A 258 19.48 2.89 -8.09
CA TYR A 258 18.13 2.39 -7.79
C TYR A 258 18.04 0.94 -7.31
N TYR A 259 19.14 0.32 -6.86
CA TYR A 259 19.05 -0.93 -6.12
C TYR A 259 18.15 -0.77 -4.88
N GLY A 260 17.18 -1.68 -4.72
CA GLY A 260 16.23 -1.63 -3.61
C GLY A 260 15.07 -0.64 -3.79
N TYR A 261 14.95 0.04 -4.93
CA TYR A 261 13.82 0.92 -5.21
C TYR A 261 12.63 0.14 -5.80
N ILE A 262 11.43 0.66 -5.58
CA ILE A 262 10.21 0.30 -6.32
C ILE A 262 9.95 1.41 -7.34
N LYS A 263 9.92 1.07 -8.63
CA LYS A 263 9.62 1.99 -9.72
C LYS A 263 8.13 1.92 -10.07
N PHE A 264 7.53 3.07 -10.28
CA PHE A 264 6.12 3.21 -10.64
C PHE A 264 5.96 3.48 -12.14
N ASP A 265 4.75 3.24 -12.63
CA ASP A 265 4.38 3.52 -14.01
C ASP A 265 4.47 5.02 -14.30
N PRO A 266 4.70 5.40 -15.58
CA PRO A 266 4.68 6.80 -15.99
C PRO A 266 3.38 7.49 -15.56
N CYS A 267 3.52 8.67 -14.97
CA CYS A 267 2.41 9.41 -14.39
C CYS A 267 2.64 10.93 -14.51
N VAL A 268 1.83 11.73 -13.82
CA VAL A 268 1.87 13.20 -13.96
C VAL A 268 2.13 13.86 -12.61
N THR A 269 2.90 14.94 -12.60
CA THR A 269 3.13 15.76 -11.40
C THR A 269 2.92 17.25 -11.66
N ASP A 270 2.75 18.01 -10.58
CA ASP A 270 2.75 19.47 -10.61
C ASP A 270 4.14 20.11 -10.41
N PHE A 271 5.20 19.30 -10.35
CA PHE A 271 6.57 19.75 -10.10
C PHE A 271 7.56 19.33 -11.21
N PRO A 272 8.45 20.22 -11.69
CA PRO A 272 8.60 21.62 -11.29
C PRO A 272 7.50 22.53 -11.86
N GLU A 273 6.75 22.04 -12.85
CA GLU A 273 5.64 22.73 -13.49
C GLU A 273 4.42 21.82 -13.60
N LYS A 274 3.23 22.41 -13.71
CA LYS A 274 1.98 21.65 -13.79
C LYS A 274 1.90 20.80 -15.05
N GLY A 275 1.59 19.51 -14.87
CA GLY A 275 1.34 18.59 -15.97
C GLY A 275 2.60 17.91 -16.52
N CYS A 276 3.74 18.03 -15.85
CA CYS A 276 4.95 17.33 -16.25
C CYS A 276 4.76 15.81 -16.18
N GLN A 277 5.19 15.11 -17.22
CA GLN A 277 5.29 13.65 -17.19
C GLN A 277 6.45 13.25 -16.27
N VAL A 278 6.23 12.24 -15.44
CA VAL A 278 7.22 11.80 -14.46
C VAL A 278 7.18 10.29 -14.30
N ILE A 279 8.36 9.70 -14.09
CA ILE A 279 8.51 8.37 -13.53
C ILE A 279 8.98 8.54 -12.09
N VAL A 280 8.23 7.97 -11.14
CA VAL A 280 8.55 8.03 -9.73
C VAL A 280 9.18 6.70 -9.30
N SER A 281 10.19 6.76 -8.44
CA SER A 281 10.76 5.60 -7.78
C SER A 281 10.86 5.85 -6.27
N ALA A 282 10.43 4.90 -5.45
CA ALA A 282 10.56 4.97 -3.99
C ALA A 282 11.66 4.03 -3.50
N GLY A 283 12.55 4.52 -2.65
CA GLY A 283 13.63 3.74 -2.05
C GLY A 283 14.65 4.63 -1.36
N ASN A 284 15.56 4.06 -0.56
CA ASN A 284 16.63 4.81 0.11
C ASN A 284 16.15 6.08 0.86
N ASN A 285 15.00 5.98 1.54
CA ASN A 285 14.37 7.06 2.27
C ASN A 285 14.06 8.31 1.42
N GLU A 286 13.71 8.11 0.15
CA GLU A 286 13.33 9.17 -0.78
C GLU A 286 12.27 8.73 -1.81
N LEU A 287 11.57 9.72 -2.37
CA LEU A 287 10.96 9.60 -3.69
C LEU A 287 11.88 10.27 -4.71
N ASN A 288 12.35 9.51 -5.69
CA ASN A 288 13.10 10.01 -6.82
C ASN A 288 12.15 10.23 -8.01
N PHE A 289 12.24 11.41 -8.62
CA PHE A 289 11.44 11.84 -9.74
C PHE A 289 12.34 11.93 -10.97
N HIS A 290 11.98 11.24 -12.03
CA HIS A 290 12.55 11.42 -13.35
C HIS A 290 11.53 12.16 -14.22
N VAL A 291 11.63 13.48 -14.22
CA VAL A 291 10.65 14.40 -14.83
C VAL A 291 11.05 14.71 -16.26
N LYS A 292 10.10 14.59 -17.19
CA LYS A 292 10.21 15.09 -18.55
C LYS A 292 9.69 16.52 -18.61
N LEU A 293 10.58 17.47 -18.87
CA LEU A 293 10.23 18.88 -19.02
C LEU A 293 9.58 19.17 -20.39
N PRO A 294 8.88 20.30 -20.55
CA PRO A 294 8.26 20.69 -21.83
C PRO A 294 9.25 20.81 -23.01
N ASN A 295 10.53 21.06 -22.72
CA ASN A 295 11.61 21.10 -23.71
C ASN A 295 12.20 19.72 -24.03
N GLU A 296 11.50 18.64 -23.68
CA GLU A 296 11.89 17.24 -23.86
C GLU A 296 13.13 16.80 -23.05
N GLN A 297 13.71 17.69 -22.22
CA GLN A 297 14.81 17.32 -21.34
C GLN A 297 14.32 16.52 -20.14
N MET A 298 15.04 15.46 -19.82
CA MET A 298 14.82 14.71 -18.59
C MET A 298 15.63 15.34 -17.46
N LYS A 299 14.97 15.62 -16.33
CA LYS A 299 15.61 16.06 -15.10
C LYS A 299 15.27 15.10 -13.96
N GLU A 300 16.23 14.96 -13.06
CA GLU A 300 16.08 14.14 -11.87
C GLU A 300 15.92 15.04 -10.63
N GLY A 301 15.01 14.68 -9.74
CA GLY A 301 14.80 15.32 -8.44
C GLY A 301 14.65 14.28 -7.35
N SER A 302 15.24 14.52 -6.18
CA SER A 302 15.11 13.64 -5.01
C SER A 302 14.37 14.38 -3.88
N PHE A 303 13.32 13.74 -3.36
CA PHE A 303 12.54 14.19 -2.22
C PHE A 303 12.79 13.26 -1.04
N LYS A 304 13.61 13.69 -0.08
CA LYS A 304 13.91 12.92 1.13
C LYS A 304 12.69 12.81 2.03
N VAL A 305 12.39 11.61 2.49
CA VAL A 305 11.26 11.33 3.40
C VAL A 305 11.38 12.18 4.67
N THR A 306 12.59 12.37 5.19
CA THR A 306 12.86 13.21 6.38
C THR A 306 12.48 14.68 6.23
N ARG A 307 12.30 15.16 5.00
CA ARG A 307 11.92 16.55 4.69
C ARG A 307 10.44 16.69 4.34
N MET A 308 9.69 15.58 4.35
CA MET A 308 8.23 15.59 4.17
C MET A 308 7.59 15.84 5.52
N ARG A 309 6.82 16.93 5.66
CA ARG A 309 6.05 17.18 6.90
C ARG A 309 4.88 16.22 7.00
N CYS A 310 4.15 16.09 5.89
CA CYS A 310 3.00 15.21 5.78
C CYS A 310 2.71 14.86 4.31
N TRP A 311 1.85 13.87 4.08
CA TRP A 311 1.31 13.54 2.75
C TRP A 311 -0.15 13.15 2.82
N ARG A 312 -0.86 13.20 1.69
CA ARG A 312 -2.28 12.87 1.59
C ARG A 312 -2.60 12.13 0.31
N ILE A 313 -3.63 11.30 0.40
CA ILE A 313 -4.23 10.65 -0.77
C ILE A 313 -5.60 11.26 -1.03
N THR A 314 -5.79 11.75 -2.25
CA THR A 314 -7.05 12.29 -2.73
C THR A 314 -7.58 11.46 -3.89
N SER A 315 -8.90 11.40 -4.00
CA SER A 315 -9.60 10.69 -5.06
C SER A 315 -10.73 11.57 -5.57
N SER A 316 -10.74 11.83 -6.87
CA SER A 316 -11.75 12.64 -7.55
C SER A 316 -12.36 11.87 -8.72
N GLN A 317 -13.67 11.99 -8.89
CA GLN A 317 -14.37 11.46 -10.06
C GLN A 317 -14.28 12.47 -11.19
N VAL A 318 -13.74 12.07 -12.34
CA VAL A 318 -13.65 12.90 -13.54
C VAL A 318 -14.60 12.30 -14.59
N PRO A 319 -15.49 13.08 -15.21
CA PRO A 319 -16.34 12.60 -16.29
C PRO A 319 -15.47 12.10 -17.45
N ILE A 320 -15.73 10.89 -17.95
CA ILE A 320 -15.06 10.41 -19.17
C ILE A 320 -15.63 11.22 -20.35
N ALA A 321 -14.81 12.10 -20.92
CA ALA A 321 -15.16 12.84 -22.12
C ALA A 321 -15.09 11.91 -23.34
N ASN A 322 -16.12 11.09 -23.56
CA ASN A 322 -16.26 10.38 -24.81
C ASN A 322 -16.66 11.38 -25.90
N GLY A 323 -15.75 11.63 -26.85
CA GLY A 323 -15.94 12.51 -28.00
C GLY A 323 -16.95 12.02 -29.04
N THR A 324 -18.05 11.38 -28.64
CA THR A 324 -19.17 11.02 -29.52
C THR A 324 -20.50 11.22 -28.80
N THR A 325 -21.32 12.08 -29.39
CA THR A 325 -22.68 12.44 -28.99
C THR A 325 -23.60 11.22 -28.97
N ASN A 326 -23.96 10.74 -27.77
CA ASN A 326 -25.15 9.92 -27.55
C ASN A 326 -25.75 10.26 -26.17
N PRO A 327 -27.00 10.75 -26.06
CA PRO A 327 -27.52 11.32 -24.81
C PRO A 327 -27.99 10.32 -23.72
N CYS A 328 -27.74 9.01 -23.89
CA CYS A 328 -28.45 7.98 -23.09
C CYS A 328 -27.56 6.94 -22.38
N SER A 329 -26.23 7.10 -22.33
CA SER A 329 -25.38 6.25 -21.49
C SER A 329 -25.13 6.91 -20.14
N SER A 330 -25.39 6.19 -19.05
CA SER A 330 -24.94 6.56 -17.69
C SER A 330 -23.46 6.98 -17.76
N GLY A 331 -23.16 8.26 -17.51
CA GLY A 331 -21.81 8.79 -17.65
C GLY A 331 -20.82 7.92 -16.87
N GLN A 332 -19.89 7.29 -17.58
CA GLN A 332 -18.78 6.60 -16.93
C GLN A 332 -17.87 7.68 -16.33
N PHE A 333 -17.49 7.51 -15.08
CA PHE A 333 -16.55 8.38 -14.37
C PHE A 333 -15.24 7.63 -14.19
N GLU A 334 -14.13 8.29 -14.48
CA GLU A 334 -12.80 7.80 -14.13
C GLU A 334 -12.43 8.27 -12.73
N ILE A 335 -11.81 7.40 -11.94
CA ILE A 335 -11.33 7.76 -10.61
C ILE A 335 -9.89 8.21 -10.75
N LYS A 336 -9.66 9.51 -10.62
CA LYS A 336 -8.31 10.07 -10.55
C LYS A 336 -7.80 9.98 -9.13
N LEU A 337 -6.64 9.36 -8.95
CA LEU A 337 -5.94 9.26 -7.67
C LEU A 337 -4.72 10.19 -7.64
N GLU A 338 -4.51 10.83 -6.50
CA GLU A 338 -3.40 11.74 -6.29
C GLU A 338 -2.73 11.49 -4.94
N LEU A 339 -1.40 11.49 -4.93
CA LEU A 339 -0.56 11.62 -3.74
C LEU A 339 0.00 13.04 -3.70
N SER A 340 -0.36 13.82 -2.68
CA SER A 340 0.28 15.10 -2.42
C SER A 340 1.12 15.01 -1.16
N PHE A 341 2.35 15.50 -1.17
CA PHE A 341 3.19 15.61 0.03
C PHE A 341 3.69 17.04 0.20
N GLU A 342 3.79 17.47 1.45
CA GLU A 342 4.28 18.79 1.81
C GLU A 342 5.75 18.72 2.17
N TYR A 343 6.57 19.35 1.35
CA TYR A 343 8.01 19.21 1.36
C TYR A 343 8.71 20.49 1.81
N LEU A 344 9.68 20.36 2.71
CA LEU A 344 10.55 21.46 3.11
C LEU A 344 11.57 21.71 2.00
N MET A 345 11.30 22.71 1.15
CA MET A 345 12.14 23.05 0.00
C MET A 345 13.43 23.77 0.41
N SER A 346 13.32 24.66 1.39
CA SER A 346 14.43 25.38 2.03
C SER A 346 13.99 25.77 3.44
N LYS A 347 14.88 26.35 4.25
CA LYS A 347 14.53 26.87 5.58
C LYS A 347 13.24 27.71 5.49
N ASP A 348 12.26 27.37 6.33
CA ASP A 348 10.95 28.02 6.44
C ASP A 348 10.09 28.04 5.16
N ARG A 349 10.43 27.24 4.14
CA ARG A 349 9.69 27.16 2.87
C ARG A 349 9.14 25.76 2.63
N LEU A 350 7.89 25.55 3.05
CA LEU A 350 7.13 24.35 2.73
C LEU A 350 6.36 24.52 1.41
N GLN A 351 6.32 23.47 0.60
CA GLN A 351 5.59 23.44 -0.66
C GLN A 351 4.91 22.09 -0.83
N TRP A 352 3.65 22.10 -1.27
CA TRP A 352 2.97 20.88 -1.70
C TRP A 352 3.43 20.47 -3.10
N VAL A 353 3.79 19.20 -3.24
CA VAL A 353 4.05 18.53 -4.52
C VAL A 353 3.02 17.43 -4.68
N THR A 354 2.40 17.35 -5.85
CA THR A 354 1.34 16.40 -6.17
C THR A 354 1.74 15.50 -7.32
N ILE A 355 1.48 14.21 -7.15
CA ILE A 355 1.60 13.16 -8.15
C ILE A 355 0.19 12.64 -8.44
N THR A 356 -0.27 12.75 -9.69
CA THR A 356 -1.46 12.06 -10.20
C THR A 356 -1.03 10.71 -10.75
N SER A 357 -1.48 9.61 -10.12
CA SER A 357 -1.14 8.25 -10.53
C SER A 357 -2.14 7.25 -9.97
N ASP A 358 -2.48 6.22 -10.75
CA ASP A 358 -3.26 5.07 -10.29
C ASP A 358 -2.55 4.30 -9.15
N GLN A 359 -1.22 4.47 -9.04
CA GLN A 359 -0.38 3.89 -7.99
C GLN A 359 -0.12 4.84 -6.81
N ALA A 360 -0.84 5.96 -6.69
CA ALA A 360 -0.68 6.92 -5.57
C ALA A 360 -0.76 6.25 -4.19
N ILE A 361 -1.64 5.25 -4.06
CA ILE A 361 -1.77 4.41 -2.86
C ILE A 361 -0.48 3.66 -2.56
N MET A 362 0.08 2.96 -3.56
CA MET A 362 1.30 2.18 -3.38
C MET A 362 2.47 3.11 -3.03
N MET A 363 2.56 4.29 -3.65
CA MET A 363 3.53 5.32 -3.28
C MET A 363 3.38 5.74 -1.81
N SER A 364 2.15 5.97 -1.32
CA SER A 364 1.90 6.26 0.10
C SER A 364 2.29 5.10 1.02
N ILE A 365 2.05 3.85 0.61
CA ILE A 365 2.49 2.67 1.37
C ILE A 365 4.02 2.63 1.46
N CYS A 366 4.72 2.96 0.38
CA CYS A 366 6.19 3.04 0.39
C CYS A 366 6.69 4.14 1.33
N LEU A 367 6.08 5.34 1.29
CA LEU A 367 6.41 6.43 2.22
C LEU A 367 6.25 6.02 3.68
N GLN A 368 5.07 5.48 4.03
CA GLN A 368 4.81 5.00 5.37
C GLN A 368 5.83 3.94 5.79
N SER A 369 6.12 2.99 4.90
CA SER A 369 7.05 1.90 5.18
C SER A 369 8.49 2.38 5.42
N MET A 370 8.96 3.38 4.66
CA MET A 370 10.26 4.01 4.89
C MET A 370 10.31 4.77 6.22
N VAL A 371 9.23 5.50 6.58
CA VAL A 371 9.13 6.18 7.88
C VAL A 371 9.17 5.17 9.03
N ASP A 372 8.37 4.10 8.95
CA ASP A 372 8.30 3.09 10.01
C ASP A 372 9.66 2.42 10.23
N GLU A 373 10.38 2.08 9.17
CA GLU A 373 11.72 1.51 9.26
C GLU A 373 12.72 2.49 9.91
N LEU A 374 12.68 3.77 9.53
CA LEU A 374 13.51 4.82 10.14
C LEU A 374 13.22 4.97 11.64
N MET A 375 11.95 4.98 12.03
CA MET A 375 11.53 5.11 13.42
C MET A 375 11.94 3.90 14.27
N VAL A 376 11.88 2.69 13.70
CA VAL A 376 12.34 1.48 14.37
C VAL A 376 13.86 1.51 14.58
N LYS A 377 14.63 1.94 13.59
CA LYS A 377 16.09 2.09 13.73
C LYS A 377 16.48 3.13 14.77
N LYS A 378 15.83 4.30 14.77
CA LYS A 378 16.06 5.33 15.79
C LYS A 378 15.80 4.79 17.20
N SER A 379 14.87 3.85 17.34
CA SER A 379 14.53 3.19 18.61
C SER A 379 15.37 1.95 18.93
N GLY A 380 16.38 1.59 18.13
CA GLY A 380 17.19 0.39 18.29
C GLY A 380 16.43 -0.93 18.12
N GLY A 381 15.30 -0.92 17.39
CA GLY A 381 14.48 -2.11 17.16
C GLY A 381 14.94 -2.96 15.96
N SER A 382 14.47 -4.20 15.90
CA SER A 382 14.71 -5.14 14.78
C SER A 382 13.57 -5.08 13.75
N ILE A 383 13.83 -5.54 12.52
CA ILE A 383 12.86 -5.65 11.42
C ILE A 383 11.59 -6.43 11.79
N LYS A 384 11.67 -7.41 12.72
CA LYS A 384 10.49 -8.11 13.24
C LYS A 384 9.47 -7.15 13.86
N LYS A 385 9.93 -6.05 14.48
CA LYS A 385 9.08 -4.98 15.01
C LYS A 385 8.55 -4.04 13.92
N VAL A 386 9.22 -3.95 12.77
CA VAL A 386 8.77 -3.18 11.60
C VAL A 386 7.55 -3.86 11.00
N CYS A 387 7.59 -5.19 10.76
CA CYS A 387 6.47 -5.94 10.19
C CYS A 387 5.14 -5.74 10.97
N THR A 388 5.20 -5.76 12.30
CA THR A 388 4.04 -5.54 13.18
C THR A 388 3.56 -4.08 13.24
N LYS A 389 4.46 -3.09 13.08
CA LYS A 389 4.14 -1.64 13.15
C LYS A 389 3.67 -1.04 11.81
N LEU A 390 4.07 -1.63 10.68
CA LEU A 390 3.69 -1.25 9.31
C LEU A 390 2.16 -1.27 9.06
N THR A 391 1.39 -1.67 10.06
CA THR A 391 -0.06 -1.88 10.04
C THR A 391 -0.85 -0.61 10.36
N SER A 392 -0.26 0.40 11.01
CA SER A 392 -0.95 1.66 11.26
C SER A 392 -0.98 2.53 10.00
N VAL A 393 -1.84 2.18 9.02
CA VAL A 393 -2.22 3.13 7.97
C VAL A 393 -2.86 4.32 8.68
N SER A 394 -2.07 5.37 8.89
CA SER A 394 -2.60 6.66 9.35
C SER A 394 -3.57 7.14 8.27
N LEU A 395 -4.77 7.51 8.69
CA LEU A 395 -5.74 8.22 7.87
C LEU A 395 -6.20 9.41 8.71
N ARG A 396 -5.34 10.39 8.97
CA ARG A 396 -5.75 11.53 9.82
C ARG A 396 -6.60 12.48 8.98
N GLY A 397 -7.88 12.59 9.35
CA GLY A 397 -8.76 13.64 8.85
C GLY A 397 -8.72 14.85 9.79
N VAL A 398 -8.24 15.99 9.29
CA VAL A 398 -8.57 17.28 9.92
C VAL A 398 -9.89 17.75 9.32
N SER A 399 -10.85 18.05 10.19
CA SER A 399 -12.15 18.58 9.81
C SER A 399 -11.98 19.98 9.22
N ALA A 400 -12.32 20.14 7.95
CA ALA A 400 -12.70 21.43 7.38
C ALA A 400 -13.72 21.18 6.27
N SER A 401 -14.91 21.74 6.46
CA SER A 401 -15.99 21.81 5.49
C SER A 401 -15.51 22.38 4.17
N ASN A 402 -15.46 21.54 3.13
CA ASN A 402 -15.75 21.83 1.72
C ASN A 402 -15.52 20.55 0.90
N LEU A 403 -16.20 20.46 -0.24
CA LEU A 403 -16.39 19.30 -1.12
C LEU A 403 -15.09 18.75 -1.76
N ALA A 404 -14.09 18.38 -0.97
CA ALA A 404 -12.87 17.66 -1.35
C ALA A 404 -12.41 16.80 -0.16
N ASN A 405 -12.51 15.48 -0.30
CA ASN A 405 -12.16 14.52 0.75
C ASN A 405 -10.62 14.43 0.89
N ASN A 406 -10.04 15.22 1.80
CA ASN A 406 -8.59 15.22 2.09
C ASN A 406 -8.27 14.32 3.30
N ILE A 407 -7.29 13.41 3.17
CA ILE A 407 -6.79 12.56 4.27
C ILE A 407 -5.28 12.78 4.39
N SER A 408 -4.78 13.37 5.49
CA SER A 408 -3.34 13.72 5.66
C SER A 408 -2.63 12.78 6.64
N ASN A 409 -1.34 12.52 6.43
CA ASN A 409 -0.45 11.63 7.19
C ASN A 409 0.80 12.42 7.57
N TYR A 410 1.12 12.55 8.86
CA TYR A 410 2.28 13.33 9.33
C TYR A 410 3.50 12.43 9.54
N ALA A 411 4.67 12.87 9.06
CA ALA A 411 5.85 12.02 8.99
C ALA A 411 6.60 11.84 10.33
N PHE A 412 6.63 12.85 11.21
CA PHE A 412 7.51 12.87 12.41
C PHE A 412 6.90 13.49 13.68
N GLU A 413 5.57 13.52 13.83
CA GLU A 413 5.00 14.07 15.07
C GLU A 413 5.45 13.30 16.32
N GLY A 414 6.08 14.01 17.26
CA GLY A 414 6.66 13.46 18.50
C GLY A 414 8.18 13.55 18.59
N ILE A 415 8.86 14.01 17.53
CA ILE A 415 10.27 14.38 17.55
C ILE A 415 10.32 15.91 17.64
N GLY A 416 11.03 16.44 18.63
CA GLY A 416 11.20 17.88 18.82
C GLY A 416 11.85 18.53 17.59
N ASP A 417 11.53 19.80 17.35
CA ASP A 417 12.01 20.58 16.19
C ASP A 417 13.55 20.65 16.08
N ASP A 418 14.29 20.29 17.13
CA ASP A 418 15.75 20.30 17.18
C ASP A 418 16.43 19.15 16.38
N ASP A 419 15.66 18.20 15.86
CA ASP A 419 16.15 16.96 15.21
C ASP A 419 15.78 16.83 13.70
N LEU A 420 15.20 17.88 13.08
CA LEU A 420 14.94 17.99 11.62
C LEU A 420 15.98 18.88 10.93
#